data_AF-A0A6B1EXW8-F1
#
_entry.id   AF-A0A6B1EXW8-F1
#
_cell.length_a   1.000
_cell.length_b   1.000
_cell.length_c   1.000
_cell.angle_alpha   90.00
_cell.angle_beta   90.00
_cell.angle_gamma   90.00
#
_symmetry.space_group_name_H-M   'P 1'
#
loop_
_entity.id
_entity.type
_entity.pdbx_description
1 polymer ?
#
loop_
_entity_poly.entity_id
_entity_poly.type
_entity_poly.pdbx_seq_one_letter_code
_entity_poly.pdbx_strand_id
1 'polypeptide(L)'
;MTLKCKLAGIKCPPYKHQGVFYPDDDTVKSLLPDLEHCAACMAYTPPQRPDLQDDLLQVASLTLVEKGPAFNPTHESGANFRSFIRVHICGALTNAKKREVRYSDRETLESDEEWDTDGTSDASRNPKIGLLLEVPDRYAEFEDELVRDISFASALPELLQTLTPRERKVFDCIRKNQLNCQIAEELKISRARVSQLVAQITLKLSRAAQRLGLAE
;
A
#
# COMPACT_ATOMS: atom_id res chain seq x y z
N MET A 1 22.91 19.05 -9.92
CA MET A 1 23.69 18.45 -11.02
C MET A 1 22.74 18.12 -12.17
N THR A 2 22.92 18.76 -13.32
CA THR A 2 22.12 18.53 -14.54
C THR A 2 22.77 17.43 -15.37
N LEU A 3 22.02 16.37 -15.69
CA LEU A 3 22.51 15.25 -16.50
C LEU A 3 22.89 15.76 -17.91
N LYS A 4 24.03 15.29 -18.46
CA LYS A 4 24.55 15.71 -19.78
C LYS A 4 23.52 15.61 -20.91
N CYS A 5 22.62 14.62 -20.88
CA CYS A 5 21.58 14.51 -21.92
C CYS A 5 20.52 15.64 -21.86
N LYS A 6 20.33 16.34 -20.73
CA LYS A 6 19.51 17.56 -20.68
C LYS A 6 20.18 18.77 -21.33
N LEU A 7 21.51 18.83 -21.35
CA LEU A 7 22.25 19.93 -21.99
C LEU A 7 22.24 19.83 -23.52
N ALA A 8 22.13 18.61 -24.06
CA ALA A 8 22.15 18.37 -25.50
C ALA A 8 20.75 18.30 -26.16
N GLY A 9 19.65 18.34 -25.38
CA GLY A 9 18.29 18.17 -25.91
C GLY A 9 17.99 16.77 -26.47
N ILE A 10 18.89 15.81 -26.25
CA ILE A 10 18.77 14.43 -26.74
C ILE A 10 18.04 13.60 -25.68
N LYS A 11 16.94 12.93 -26.06
CA LYS A 11 16.32 11.90 -25.22
C LYS A 11 17.38 10.84 -24.90
N CYS A 12 17.74 10.68 -23.63
CA CYS A 12 18.68 9.65 -23.23
C CYS A 12 18.12 8.30 -23.71
N PRO A 13 18.93 7.44 -24.34
CA PRO A 13 18.45 6.16 -24.86
C PRO A 13 17.82 5.33 -23.73
N PRO A 14 16.79 4.51 -24.04
CA PRO A 14 16.22 3.60 -23.06
C PRO A 14 17.33 2.69 -22.52
N TYR A 15 17.40 2.59 -21.20
CA TYR A 15 18.43 1.82 -20.50
C TYR A 15 18.37 0.35 -20.95
N LYS A 16 19.42 -0.12 -21.63
CA LYS A 16 19.53 -1.50 -22.11
C LYS A 16 20.15 -2.40 -21.04
N HIS A 17 19.40 -3.41 -20.62
CA HIS A 17 19.72 -4.38 -19.55
C HIS A 17 20.80 -5.43 -19.88
N GLN A 18 21.88 -5.06 -20.58
CA GLN A 18 22.85 -6.07 -21.07
C GLN A 18 24.09 -6.28 -20.17
N GLY A 19 24.14 -5.67 -18.98
CA GLY A 19 25.19 -5.96 -17.99
C GLY A 19 24.67 -6.90 -16.91
N VAL A 20 25.44 -7.94 -16.60
CA VAL A 20 25.26 -8.69 -15.35
C VAL A 20 26.28 -8.14 -14.37
N PHE A 21 25.92 -7.05 -13.69
CA PHE A 21 26.73 -6.54 -12.60
C PHE A 21 26.42 -7.37 -11.35
N TYR A 22 27.43 -7.82 -10.62
CA TYR A 22 27.23 -8.44 -9.32
C TYR A 22 27.94 -7.54 -8.31
N PRO A 23 27.20 -6.77 -7.49
CA PRO A 23 27.83 -6.00 -6.44
C PRO A 23 28.52 -6.97 -5.48
N ASP A 24 29.81 -6.75 -5.25
CA ASP A 24 30.55 -7.48 -4.22
C ASP A 24 30.18 -6.99 -2.81
N ASP A 25 30.54 -7.78 -1.79
CA ASP A 25 30.24 -7.46 -0.40
C ASP A 25 30.81 -6.09 0.02
N ASP A 26 31.94 -5.68 -0.53
CA ASP A 26 32.58 -4.40 -0.21
C ASP A 26 31.81 -3.22 -0.80
N THR A 27 31.31 -3.37 -2.04
CA THR A 27 30.41 -2.41 -2.70
C THR A 27 29.11 -2.27 -1.91
N VAL A 28 28.51 -3.40 -1.48
CA VAL A 28 27.29 -3.39 -0.66
C VAL A 28 27.55 -2.73 0.70
N LYS A 29 28.62 -3.11 1.40
CA LYS A 29 29.00 -2.51 2.70
C LYS A 29 29.21 -1.01 2.60
N SER A 30 29.85 -0.53 1.52
CA SER A 30 30.07 0.90 1.28
C SER A 30 28.78 1.71 1.09
N LEU A 31 27.67 1.03 0.78
CA LEU A 31 26.36 1.64 0.58
C LEU A 31 25.48 1.57 1.82
N LEU A 32 25.79 0.76 2.84
CA LEU A 32 24.97 0.65 4.05
C LEU A 32 24.69 2.00 4.73
N PRO A 33 25.68 2.90 4.94
CA PRO A 33 25.41 4.21 5.53
C PRO A 33 24.47 5.07 4.68
N ASP A 34 24.52 4.89 3.35
CA ASP A 34 23.63 5.58 2.42
C ASP A 34 22.20 5.04 2.51
N LEU A 35 22.03 3.73 2.71
CA LEU A 35 20.71 3.12 2.89
C LEU A 35 20.07 3.63 4.18
N GLU A 36 20.82 3.62 5.29
CA GLU A 36 20.39 4.16 6.59
C GLU A 36 19.99 5.64 6.45
N HIS A 37 20.82 6.45 5.79
CA HIS A 37 20.51 7.85 5.54
C HIS A 37 19.25 8.02 4.68
N CYS A 38 19.05 7.21 3.64
CA CYS A 38 17.86 7.29 2.79
C CYS A 38 16.58 6.86 3.54
N ALA A 39 16.66 5.80 4.35
CA ALA A 39 15.57 5.33 5.18
C ALA A 39 15.18 6.38 6.23
N ALA A 40 16.16 6.93 6.96
CA ALA A 40 15.94 8.02 7.91
C ALA A 40 15.33 9.24 7.21
N CYS A 41 15.92 9.69 6.09
CA CYS A 41 15.39 10.81 5.33
C CYS A 41 13.92 10.61 4.94
N MET A 42 13.54 9.40 4.50
CA MET A 42 12.15 9.10 4.19
C MET A 42 11.27 9.00 5.42
N ALA A 43 11.73 8.44 6.53
CA ALA A 43 10.97 8.38 7.78
C ALA A 43 10.61 9.78 8.29
N TYR A 44 11.57 10.72 8.27
CA TYR A 44 11.40 12.10 8.77
C TYR A 44 10.82 13.09 7.74
N THR A 45 10.66 12.71 6.47
CA THR A 45 9.95 13.54 5.48
C THR A 45 8.45 13.58 5.81
N PRO A 46 7.70 14.68 5.62
CA PRO A 46 6.25 14.69 5.88
C PRO A 46 5.46 13.67 5.00
N PRO A 47 4.42 13.01 5.54
CA PRO A 47 4.07 12.93 6.96
C PRO A 47 5.10 12.11 7.73
N GLN A 48 5.52 12.59 8.90
CA GLN A 48 6.61 11.96 9.65
C GLN A 48 6.18 10.61 10.21
N ARG A 49 6.99 9.58 9.97
CA ARG A 49 6.76 8.20 10.40
C ARG A 49 8.10 7.57 10.81
N PRO A 50 8.68 8.00 11.95
CA PRO A 50 9.95 7.46 12.44
C PRO A 50 9.85 5.98 12.80
N ASP A 51 8.65 5.51 13.15
CA ASP A 51 8.30 4.10 13.38
C ASP A 51 8.62 3.19 12.18
N LEU A 52 8.52 3.71 10.96
CA LEU A 52 8.78 2.95 9.72
C LEU A 52 10.25 2.88 9.33
N GLN A 53 11.17 3.49 10.09
CA GLN A 53 12.56 3.62 9.65
C GLN A 53 13.24 2.28 9.36
N ASP A 54 13.06 1.28 10.22
CA ASP A 54 13.66 -0.05 10.05
C ASP A 54 13.05 -0.80 8.87
N ASP A 55 11.74 -0.70 8.68
CA ASP A 55 11.04 -1.29 7.52
C ASP A 55 11.50 -0.64 6.21
N LEU A 56 11.66 0.69 6.22
CA LEU A 56 12.21 1.43 5.08
C LEU A 56 13.67 1.01 4.81
N LEU A 57 14.48 0.75 5.83
CA LEU A 57 15.84 0.23 5.66
C LEU A 57 15.83 -1.16 5.00
N GLN A 58 14.90 -2.04 5.38
CA GLN A 58 14.73 -3.34 4.73
C GLN A 58 14.33 -3.19 3.25
N VAL A 59 13.38 -2.30 2.94
CA VAL A 59 12.98 -2.00 1.55
C VAL A 59 14.17 -1.48 0.74
N ALA A 60 15.00 -0.61 1.32
CA ALA A 60 16.21 -0.09 0.67
C ALA A 60 17.18 -1.23 0.34
N SER A 61 17.40 -2.13 1.30
CA SER A 61 18.30 -3.28 1.19
C SER A 61 17.83 -4.28 0.14
N LEU A 62 16.53 -4.62 0.13
CA LEU A 62 15.94 -5.49 -0.89
C LEU A 62 16.07 -4.87 -2.29
N THR A 63 15.81 -3.56 -2.41
CA THR A 63 15.93 -2.84 -3.68
C THR A 63 17.36 -2.87 -4.22
N LEU A 64 18.36 -2.76 -3.35
CA LEU A 64 19.77 -2.90 -3.71
C LEU A 64 20.05 -4.28 -4.32
N VAL A 65 19.57 -5.36 -3.70
CA VAL A 65 19.76 -6.73 -4.18
C VAL A 65 19.00 -6.99 -5.49
N GLU A 66 17.76 -6.51 -5.61
CA GLU A 66 16.93 -6.75 -6.79
C GLU A 66 17.32 -5.92 -8.01
N LYS A 67 17.69 -4.65 -7.81
CA LYS A 67 17.97 -3.70 -8.90
C LYS A 67 19.45 -3.51 -9.15
N GLY A 68 20.29 -3.78 -8.15
CA GLY A 68 21.74 -3.71 -8.26
C GLY A 68 22.28 -4.45 -9.49
N PRO A 69 21.86 -5.70 -9.75
CA PRO A 69 22.38 -6.47 -10.87
C PRO A 69 22.06 -5.92 -12.25
N ALA A 70 21.05 -5.06 -12.36
CA ALA A 70 20.72 -4.38 -13.61
C ALA A 70 21.67 -3.22 -13.92
N PHE A 71 22.61 -2.88 -13.04
CA PHE A 71 23.59 -1.84 -13.32
C PHE A 71 24.50 -2.23 -14.49
N ASN A 72 24.75 -1.29 -15.39
CA ASN A 72 25.63 -1.44 -16.52
C ASN A 72 26.76 -0.40 -16.41
N PRO A 73 27.98 -0.81 -16.02
CA PRO A 73 29.10 0.11 -15.86
C PRO A 73 29.56 0.74 -17.18
N THR A 74 29.24 0.13 -18.33
CA THR A 74 29.60 0.66 -19.65
C THR A 74 28.48 1.49 -20.29
N HIS A 75 27.44 1.84 -19.53
CA HIS A 75 26.34 2.65 -20.04
C HIS A 75 26.79 4.08 -20.39
N GLU A 76 26.30 4.61 -21.52
CA GLU A 76 26.68 5.91 -22.09
C GLU A 76 26.43 7.11 -21.16
N SER A 77 25.57 6.95 -20.15
CA SER A 77 25.32 8.00 -19.15
C SER A 77 26.52 8.29 -18.25
N GLY A 78 27.46 7.34 -18.10
CA GLY A 78 28.59 7.44 -17.18
C GLY A 78 28.19 7.55 -15.71
N ALA A 79 26.95 7.18 -15.36
CA ALA A 79 26.48 7.22 -13.98
C ALA A 79 27.17 6.12 -13.16
N ASN A 80 27.69 6.46 -11.98
CA ASN A 80 28.23 5.47 -11.07
C ASN A 80 27.11 4.63 -10.42
N PHE A 81 27.47 3.47 -9.89
CA PHE A 81 26.53 2.52 -9.28
C PHE A 81 25.67 3.17 -8.19
N ARG A 82 26.29 3.96 -7.31
CA ARG A 82 25.61 4.70 -6.23
C ARG A 82 24.50 5.61 -6.78
N SER A 83 24.75 6.33 -7.86
CA SER A 83 23.76 7.22 -8.48
C SER A 83 22.63 6.44 -9.15
N PHE A 84 22.96 5.34 -9.82
CA PHE A 84 21.97 4.44 -10.42
C PHE A 84 21.04 3.86 -9.34
N ILE A 85 21.60 3.24 -8.30
CA ILE A 85 20.80 2.52 -7.32
C ILE A 85 20.00 3.44 -6.40
N ARG A 86 20.52 4.63 -6.09
CA ARG A 86 19.84 5.61 -5.23
C ARG A 86 18.49 6.05 -5.79
N VAL A 87 18.38 6.21 -7.11
CA VAL A 87 17.09 6.56 -7.75
C VAL A 87 16.06 5.45 -7.55
N HIS A 88 16.48 4.18 -7.69
CA HIS A 88 15.62 3.03 -7.46
C HIS A 88 15.21 2.91 -5.99
N ILE A 89 16.15 3.07 -5.06
CA ILE A 89 15.90 3.05 -3.61
C ILE A 89 14.91 4.15 -3.22
N CYS A 90 15.18 5.41 -3.56
CA CYS A 90 14.28 6.51 -3.20
C CYS A 90 12.87 6.31 -3.79
N GLY A 91 12.76 5.77 -5.01
CA GLY A 91 11.48 5.42 -5.61
C GLY A 91 10.74 4.32 -4.83
N ALA A 92 11.44 3.26 -4.42
CA ALA A 92 10.89 2.18 -3.62
C ALA A 92 10.44 2.66 -2.24
N LEU A 93 11.27 3.43 -1.53
CA LEU A 93 10.95 3.99 -0.22
C LEU A 93 9.74 4.94 -0.27
N THR A 94 9.68 5.80 -1.29
CA THR A 94 8.54 6.69 -1.50
C THR A 94 7.25 5.90 -1.68
N ASN A 95 7.29 4.82 -2.45
CA ASN A 95 6.12 3.96 -2.69
C ASN A 95 5.73 3.15 -1.45
N ALA A 96 6.70 2.63 -0.70
CA ALA A 96 6.47 1.94 0.57
C ALA A 96 5.80 2.88 1.57
N LYS A 97 6.41 4.04 1.83
CA LYS A 97 5.85 5.04 2.74
C LYS A 97 4.44 5.50 2.33
N LYS A 98 4.21 5.77 1.04
CA LYS A 98 2.88 6.14 0.55
C LYS A 98 1.83 5.06 0.76
N ARG A 99 2.21 3.78 0.74
CA ARG A 99 1.30 2.68 1.05
C ARG A 99 0.97 2.68 2.53
N GLU A 100 1.98 2.70 3.40
CA GLU A 100 1.77 2.69 4.86
C GLU A 100 0.94 3.87 5.34
N VAL A 101 1.24 5.09 4.87
CA VAL A 101 0.46 6.29 5.21
C VAL A 101 -1.01 6.12 4.79
N ARG A 102 -1.29 5.59 3.59
CA ARG A 102 -2.67 5.36 3.15
C ARG A 102 -3.39 4.29 3.97
N TYR A 103 -2.68 3.27 4.45
CA TYR A 103 -3.26 2.24 5.31
C TYR A 103 -3.56 2.82 6.70
N SER A 104 -2.61 3.55 7.29
CA SER A 104 -2.84 4.20 8.59
C SER A 104 -3.95 5.26 8.52
N ASP A 105 -4.02 6.09 7.48
CA ASP A 105 -5.12 7.06 7.33
C ASP A 105 -6.50 6.38 7.25
N ARG A 106 -6.55 5.14 6.75
CA ARG A 106 -7.78 4.34 6.68
C ARG A 106 -8.13 3.70 8.02
N GLU A 107 -7.15 3.39 8.85
CA GLU A 107 -7.32 2.82 10.20
C GLU A 107 -7.56 3.90 11.27
N THR A 108 -7.15 5.15 11.04
CA THR A 108 -7.24 6.25 12.03
C THR A 108 -8.53 7.09 11.91
N LEU A 109 -9.45 6.75 10.99
CA LEU A 109 -10.68 7.52 10.74
C LEU A 109 -11.79 7.32 11.80
N GLU A 110 -11.53 6.60 12.89
CA GLU A 110 -12.44 6.44 14.02
C GLU A 110 -11.73 6.80 15.33
N SER A 111 -11.66 8.09 15.65
CA SER A 111 -11.62 8.57 17.04
C SER A 111 -12.04 10.04 17.09
N ASP A 112 -13.31 10.29 16.76
CA ASP A 112 -14.00 11.50 17.20
C ASP A 112 -14.30 11.34 18.70
N GLU A 113 -13.28 11.55 19.53
CA GLU A 113 -13.50 11.89 20.94
C GLU A 113 -12.57 13.03 21.32
N GLU A 114 -13.06 14.23 20.98
CA GLU A 114 -12.71 15.51 21.56
C GLU A 114 -12.97 15.45 23.07
N TRP A 115 -11.96 15.07 23.87
CA TRP A 115 -11.97 15.32 25.31
C TRP A 115 -11.15 16.56 25.59
N ASP A 116 -11.88 17.61 25.92
CA ASP A 116 -11.41 18.90 26.40
C ASP A 116 -10.28 18.73 27.43
N THR A 117 -9.15 19.36 27.11
CA THR A 117 -8.08 19.66 28.07
C THR A 117 -8.49 20.85 28.93
N ASP A 118 -8.75 20.62 30.22
CA ASP A 118 -8.49 21.64 31.23
C ASP A 118 -8.08 21.01 32.57
N GLY A 119 -7.15 21.69 33.27
CA GLY A 119 -6.90 21.47 34.69
C GLY A 119 -5.61 20.76 35.08
N THR A 120 -4.53 21.54 35.15
CA THR A 120 -3.31 21.33 35.94
C THR A 120 -3.53 20.70 37.33
N SER A 121 -2.68 19.75 37.75
CA SER A 121 -1.85 19.84 38.98
C SER A 121 -1.11 18.52 39.32
N ASP A 122 0.15 18.69 39.71
CA ASP A 122 1.05 17.75 40.39
C ASP A 122 0.39 16.81 41.43
N ALA A 123 0.68 15.51 41.32
CA ALA A 123 1.16 14.68 42.44
C ALA A 123 1.33 13.21 42.00
N SER A 124 2.56 12.71 42.13
CA SER A 124 2.91 11.30 42.14
C SER A 124 2.07 10.51 43.14
N ARG A 125 1.36 9.48 42.65
CA ARG A 125 1.34 8.16 43.28
C ARG A 125 1.10 7.13 42.20
N ASN A 126 2.03 6.21 42.07
CA ASN A 126 1.96 5.04 41.23
C ASN A 126 1.17 3.96 42.00
N PRO A 127 -0.06 3.58 41.61
CA PRO A 127 -0.69 2.35 42.05
C PRO A 127 -0.69 1.38 40.86
N LYS A 128 0.51 1.11 40.32
CA LYS A 128 0.73 -0.15 39.60
C LYS A 128 0.24 -1.27 40.52
N ILE A 129 -0.71 -2.07 40.01
CA ILE A 129 -1.17 -3.41 40.43
C ILE A 129 -2.72 -3.51 40.50
N GLY A 130 -3.48 -2.40 40.56
CA GLY A 130 -4.96 -2.46 40.63
C GLY A 130 -5.72 -2.46 39.29
N LEU A 131 -5.06 -2.08 38.19
CA LEU A 131 -5.65 -2.00 36.84
C LEU A 131 -5.00 -3.02 35.89
N LEU A 132 -4.84 -4.25 36.38
CA LEU A 132 -4.56 -5.39 35.50
C LEU A 132 -5.82 -5.66 34.68
N LEU A 133 -5.77 -5.26 33.40
CA LEU A 133 -6.46 -5.92 32.30
C LEU A 133 -8.00 -5.77 32.29
N GLU A 134 -8.51 -4.57 32.01
CA GLU A 134 -9.53 -4.48 30.96
C GLU A 134 -8.77 -4.62 29.63
N VAL A 135 -8.42 -5.86 29.30
CA VAL A 135 -8.13 -6.20 27.90
C VAL A 135 -9.47 -5.99 27.22
N PRO A 136 -9.58 -5.10 26.21
CA PRO A 136 -10.73 -5.14 25.32
C PRO A 136 -10.82 -6.58 24.86
N ASP A 137 -11.93 -7.23 25.19
CA ASP A 137 -12.13 -8.62 24.83
C ASP A 137 -11.95 -8.70 23.32
N ARG A 138 -10.82 -9.29 22.87
CA ARG A 138 -10.54 -9.48 21.44
C ARG A 138 -11.62 -10.33 20.77
N TYR A 139 -12.48 -10.99 21.56
CA TYR A 139 -13.64 -11.71 21.08
C TYR A 139 -14.89 -10.83 20.91
N ALA A 140 -14.97 -9.63 21.49
CA ALA A 140 -16.12 -8.73 21.28
C ALA A 140 -16.16 -8.19 19.85
N GLU A 141 -15.02 -7.73 19.32
CA GLU A 141 -14.90 -7.33 17.90
C GLU A 141 -15.09 -8.52 16.95
N PHE A 142 -14.62 -9.71 17.34
CA PHE A 142 -14.84 -10.94 16.58
C PHE A 142 -16.32 -11.35 16.55
N GLU A 143 -17.06 -11.18 17.64
CA GLU A 143 -18.50 -11.48 17.67
C GLU A 143 -19.27 -10.52 16.75
N ASP A 144 -18.94 -9.23 16.75
CA ASP A 144 -19.55 -8.27 15.84
C ASP A 144 -19.13 -8.48 14.38
N GLU A 145 -17.88 -8.83 14.12
CA GLU A 145 -17.38 -9.19 12.78
C GLU A 145 -18.00 -10.50 12.29
N LEU A 146 -18.13 -11.51 13.16
CA LEU A 146 -18.78 -12.79 12.87
C LEU A 146 -20.29 -12.62 12.66
N VAL A 147 -20.96 -11.77 13.44
CA VAL A 147 -22.38 -11.44 13.27
C VAL A 147 -22.57 -10.67 11.96
N ARG A 148 -21.67 -9.75 11.60
CA ARG A 148 -21.66 -9.08 10.29
C ARG A 148 -21.42 -10.06 9.14
N ASP A 149 -20.50 -11.01 9.28
CA ASP A 149 -20.20 -12.02 8.28
C ASP A 149 -21.35 -13.02 8.09
N ILE A 150 -21.99 -13.46 9.17
CA ILE A 150 -23.18 -14.31 9.13
C ILE A 150 -24.36 -13.53 8.51
N SER A 151 -24.54 -12.27 8.90
CA SER A 151 -25.58 -11.40 8.34
C SER A 151 -25.34 -11.15 6.85
N PHE A 152 -24.11 -10.91 6.42
CA PHE A 152 -23.76 -10.73 5.02
C PHE A 152 -23.91 -12.03 4.22
N ALA A 153 -23.47 -13.18 4.75
CA ALA A 153 -23.62 -14.48 4.11
C ALA A 153 -25.10 -14.85 3.92
N SER A 154 -25.96 -14.52 4.90
CA SER A 154 -27.40 -14.75 4.84
C SER A 154 -28.12 -13.78 3.88
N ALA A 155 -27.63 -12.55 3.75
CA ALA A 155 -28.19 -11.53 2.88
C ALA A 155 -27.64 -11.55 1.44
N LEU A 156 -26.48 -12.19 1.21
CA LEU A 156 -25.84 -12.27 -0.10
C LEU A 156 -26.77 -12.84 -1.19
N PRO A 157 -27.57 -13.91 -0.95
CA PRO A 157 -28.56 -14.37 -1.91
C PRO A 157 -29.56 -13.29 -2.30
N GLU A 158 -30.05 -12.49 -1.35
CA GLU A 158 -31.01 -11.40 -1.60
C GLU A 158 -30.36 -10.23 -2.35
N LEU A 159 -29.13 -9.87 -1.98
CA LEU A 159 -28.32 -8.88 -2.68
C LEU A 159 -28.10 -9.29 -4.15
N LEU A 160 -27.78 -10.56 -4.40
CA LEU A 160 -27.55 -11.09 -5.74
C LEU A 160 -28.83 -11.20 -6.59
N GLN A 161 -30.03 -11.24 -5.98
CA GLN A 161 -31.29 -11.16 -6.71
C GLN A 161 -31.49 -9.80 -7.38
N THR A 162 -30.92 -8.73 -6.83
CA THR A 162 -31.00 -7.37 -7.43
C THR A 162 -30.20 -7.23 -8.72
N LEU A 163 -29.26 -8.15 -8.95
CA LEU A 163 -28.40 -8.18 -10.13
C LEU A 163 -29.07 -8.96 -11.27
N THR A 164 -28.97 -8.41 -12.48
CA THR A 164 -29.35 -9.10 -13.70
C THR A 164 -28.45 -10.33 -13.92
N PRO A 165 -28.88 -11.33 -14.73
CA PRO A 165 -28.05 -12.51 -15.01
C PRO A 165 -26.67 -12.18 -15.58
N ARG A 166 -26.55 -11.06 -16.31
CA ARG A 166 -25.29 -10.61 -16.89
C ARG A 166 -24.38 -9.94 -15.86
N GLU A 167 -24.96 -9.17 -14.94
CA GLU A 167 -24.25 -8.58 -13.81
C GLU A 167 -23.76 -9.63 -12.82
N ARG A 168 -24.56 -10.68 -12.55
CA ARG A 168 -24.13 -11.82 -11.72
C ARG A 168 -22.91 -12.53 -12.28
N LYS A 169 -22.88 -12.78 -13.59
CA LYS A 169 -21.69 -13.37 -14.24
C LYS A 169 -20.44 -12.51 -14.08
N VAL A 170 -20.57 -11.20 -14.23
CA VAL A 170 -19.46 -10.25 -13.98
C VAL A 170 -19.05 -10.28 -12.51
N PHE A 171 -20.02 -10.31 -11.59
CA PHE A 171 -19.75 -10.41 -10.15
C PHE A 171 -19.03 -11.71 -9.77
N ASP A 172 -19.43 -12.86 -10.34
CA ASP A 172 -18.76 -14.14 -10.11
C ASP A 172 -17.29 -14.12 -10.57
N CYS A 173 -17.02 -13.47 -11.70
CA CYS A 173 -15.66 -13.24 -12.20
C CYS A 173 -14.84 -12.36 -11.25
N ILE A 174 -15.43 -11.28 -10.72
CA ILE A 174 -14.79 -10.41 -9.71
C ILE A 174 -14.48 -11.21 -8.44
N ARG A 175 -15.40 -12.06 -7.98
CA ARG A 175 -15.21 -12.91 -6.79
C ARG A 175 -14.06 -13.92 -6.97
N LYS A 176 -13.79 -14.35 -8.20
CA LYS A 176 -12.63 -15.18 -8.57
C LYS A 176 -11.34 -14.38 -8.76
N ASN A 177 -11.33 -13.10 -8.38
CA ASN A 177 -10.19 -12.19 -8.48
C ASN A 177 -9.69 -11.99 -9.93
N GLN A 178 -10.59 -12.04 -10.92
CA GLN A 178 -10.24 -11.78 -12.31
C GLN A 178 -10.15 -10.28 -12.60
N LEU A 179 -9.15 -9.89 -13.40
CA LEU A 179 -8.99 -8.52 -13.88
C LEU A 179 -10.02 -8.16 -14.95
N ASN A 180 -10.43 -6.90 -15.06
CA ASN A 180 -11.40 -6.43 -16.06
C ASN A 180 -11.05 -6.82 -17.51
N CYS A 181 -9.75 -6.95 -17.84
CA CYS A 181 -9.32 -7.44 -19.15
C CYS A 181 -9.66 -8.92 -19.37
N GLN A 182 -9.51 -9.76 -18.35
CA GLN A 182 -9.83 -11.19 -18.38
C GLN A 182 -11.35 -11.39 -18.45
N ILE A 183 -12.11 -10.60 -17.68
CA ILE A 183 -13.59 -10.61 -17.72
C ILE A 183 -14.11 -10.21 -19.11
N ALA A 184 -13.49 -9.20 -19.73
CA ALA A 184 -13.85 -8.74 -21.07
C ALA A 184 -13.64 -9.86 -22.12
N GLU A 185 -12.54 -10.60 -22.01
CA GLU A 185 -12.22 -11.74 -22.88
C GLU A 185 -13.18 -12.93 -22.64
N GLU A 186 -13.43 -13.29 -21.38
CA GLU A 186 -14.31 -14.41 -20.99
C GLU A 186 -15.77 -14.16 -21.42
N LEU A 187 -16.27 -12.94 -21.20
CA LEU A 187 -17.66 -12.58 -21.51
C LEU A 187 -17.85 -12.00 -22.92
N LYS A 188 -16.78 -11.94 -23.74
CA LYS A 188 -16.76 -11.39 -25.10
C LYS A 188 -17.38 -9.99 -25.18
N ILE A 189 -16.98 -9.10 -24.28
CA ILE A 189 -17.43 -7.70 -24.24
C ILE A 189 -16.24 -6.75 -24.17
N SER A 190 -16.46 -5.46 -24.44
CA SER A 190 -15.38 -4.47 -24.32
C SER A 190 -15.00 -4.21 -22.87
N ARG A 191 -13.73 -3.88 -22.62
CA ARG A 191 -13.23 -3.50 -21.28
C ARG A 191 -14.00 -2.32 -20.69
N ALA A 192 -14.33 -1.32 -21.52
CA ALA A 192 -15.15 -0.19 -21.12
C ALA A 192 -16.55 -0.64 -20.64
N ARG A 193 -17.14 -1.64 -21.30
CA ARG A 193 -18.43 -2.20 -20.88
C ARG A 193 -18.33 -2.97 -19.57
N VAL A 194 -17.22 -3.68 -19.33
CA VAL A 194 -16.94 -4.31 -18.02
C VAL A 194 -16.89 -3.26 -16.92
N SER A 195 -16.12 -2.19 -17.10
CA SER A 195 -16.01 -1.11 -16.10
C SER A 195 -17.37 -0.48 -15.77
N GLN A 196 -18.24 -0.28 -16.77
CA GLN A 196 -19.61 0.19 -16.55
C GLN A 196 -20.43 -0.81 -15.74
N LEU A 197 -20.34 -2.11 -16.04
CA LEU A 197 -21.06 -3.15 -15.32
C LEU A 197 -20.58 -3.27 -13.88
N VAL A 198 -19.26 -3.18 -13.64
CA VAL A 198 -18.68 -3.15 -12.28
C VAL A 198 -19.26 -1.98 -11.48
N ALA A 199 -19.24 -0.76 -12.03
CA ALA A 199 -19.78 0.41 -11.36
C ALA A 199 -21.29 0.27 -11.05
N GLN A 200 -22.06 -0.32 -11.98
CA GLN A 200 -23.48 -0.59 -11.79
C GLN A 200 -23.74 -1.64 -10.71
N ILE A 201 -22.93 -2.71 -10.68
CA ILE A 201 -23.00 -3.76 -9.65
C ILE A 201 -22.71 -3.16 -8.28
N THR A 202 -21.61 -2.41 -8.13
CA THR A 202 -21.26 -1.75 -6.86
C THR A 202 -22.41 -0.86 -6.39
N LEU A 203 -22.94 0.01 -7.24
CA LEU A 203 -24.04 0.91 -6.88
C LEU A 203 -25.31 0.14 -6.44
N LYS A 204 -25.66 -0.93 -7.15
CA LYS A 204 -26.84 -1.75 -6.82
C LYS A 204 -26.66 -2.49 -5.51
N LEU A 205 -25.50 -3.11 -5.31
CA LEU A 205 -25.19 -3.87 -4.09
C LEU A 205 -25.09 -2.95 -2.89
N SER A 206 -24.46 -1.77 -3.00
CA SER A 206 -24.41 -0.79 -1.91
C SER A 206 -25.80 -0.31 -1.49
N ARG A 207 -26.67 0.03 -2.46
CA ARG A 207 -28.05 0.43 -2.15
C ARG A 207 -28.87 -0.69 -1.54
N ALA A 208 -28.68 -1.92 -2.01
CA ALA A 208 -29.37 -3.09 -1.46
C ALA A 208 -28.86 -3.41 -0.05
N ALA A 209 -27.56 -3.28 0.20
CA ALA A 209 -26.95 -3.44 1.52
C ALA A 209 -27.46 -2.39 2.52
N GLN A 210 -27.57 -1.12 2.10
CA GLN A 210 -28.17 -0.05 2.92
C GLN A 210 -29.63 -0.36 3.29
N ARG A 211 -30.43 -0.87 2.35
CA ARG A 211 -31.82 -1.27 2.63
C ARG A 211 -31.95 -2.45 3.59
N LEU A 212 -30.93 -3.30 3.66
CA LEU A 212 -30.86 -4.45 4.56
C LEU A 212 -30.16 -4.12 5.89
N GLY A 213 -29.75 -2.86 6.11
CA GLY A 213 -29.05 -2.44 7.32
C GLY A 213 -27.63 -3.01 7.44
N LEU A 214 -27.04 -3.47 6.33
CA LEU A 214 -25.69 -4.05 6.29
C LEU A 214 -24.60 -3.01 5.99
N ALA A 215 -24.99 -1.80 5.60
CA ALA A 215 -24.12 -0.68 5.30
C ALA A 215 -24.84 0.63 5.64
N GLU A 216 -24.10 1.63 6.12
CA GLU A 216 -24.59 3.00 6.34
C GLU A 216 -24.68 3.82 5.03
#